data_AF-A0A1I0H3Q7-F1
#
_entry.id   AF-A0A1I0H3Q7-F1
#
_cell.length_a   1.000
_cell.length_b   1.000
_cell.length_c   1.000
_cell.angle_alpha   90.00
_cell.angle_beta   90.00
_cell.angle_gamma   90.00
#
_symmetry.space_group_name_H-M   'P 1'
#
loop_
_entity.id
_entity.type
_entity.pdbx_description
1 polymer ?
#
loop_
_entity_poly.entity_id
_entity_poly.type
_entity_poly.pdbx_seq_one_letter_code
_entity_poly.pdbx_strand_id
1 'polypeptide(L)' 'MKKQLKYFMAAIAIIILSTPLGRITVRTIYYNANLANEYTSILNGFIHSFMLIGALIFIKGLVNTVINDKRSKL' A
#
# COMPACT_ATOMS: atom_id res chain seq x y z
N MET A 1 16.38 -5.54 -13.30
CA MET A 1 15.31 -4.51 -13.22
C MET A 1 15.85 -3.23 -12.58
N LYS A 2 15.62 -2.06 -13.21
CA LYS A 2 15.93 -0.75 -12.61
C LYS A 2 15.26 -0.66 -11.24
N LYS A 3 15.96 -0.14 -10.22
CA LYS A 3 15.43 -0.04 -8.83
C LYS A 3 14.05 0.63 -8.76
N GLN A 4 13.77 1.57 -9.67
CA GLN A 4 12.48 2.26 -9.83
C GLN A 4 11.33 1.30 -10.17
N LEU A 5 11.55 0.38 -11.11
CA LEU A 5 10.55 -0.60 -11.53
C LEU A 5 10.12 -1.49 -10.35
N LYS A 6 11.06 -1.84 -9.46
CA LYS A 6 10.76 -2.60 -8.24
C LYS A 6 9.81 -1.83 -7.31
N TYR A 7 9.98 -0.52 -7.16
CA TYR A 7 9.08 0.32 -6.35
C TYR A 7 7.67 0.35 -6.95
N PHE A 8 7.55 0.53 -8.26
CA PHE A 8 6.24 0.56 -8.92
C PHE A 8 5.52 -0.79 -8.83
N MET A 9 6.23 -1.89 -9.07
CA MET A 9 5.64 -3.24 -8.93
C MET A 9 5.20 -3.50 -7.48
N ALA A 10 6.01 -3.14 -6.49
CA ALA A 10 5.67 -3.30 -5.08
C ALA A 10 4.43 -2.47 -4.71
N ALA A 11 4.36 -1.21 -5.14
CA ALA A 11 3.22 -0.33 -4.91
C ALA A 11 1.92 -0.91 -5.49
N ILE A 12 1.95 -1.36 -6.76
CA ILE A 12 0.79 -1.95 -7.42
C ILE A 12 0.36 -3.23 -6.71
N ALA A 13 1.31 -4.10 -6.35
CA ALA A 13 1.01 -5.32 -5.61
C ALA A 13 0.31 -5.03 -4.27
N ILE A 14 0.79 -4.03 -3.51
CA ILE A 14 0.19 -3.63 -2.23
C ILE A 14 -1.23 -3.08 -2.43
N ILE A 15 -1.46 -2.26 -3.45
CA ILE A 15 -2.78 -1.69 -3.73
C ILE A 15 -3.77 -2.80 -4.11
N ILE A 16 -3.39 -3.73 -4.99
CA ILE A 16 -4.25 -4.84 -5.40
C ILE A 16 -4.55 -5.77 -4.21
N LEU A 17 -3.55 -6.03 -3.36
CA LEU A 17 -3.69 -6.89 -2.19
C LEU A 17 -4.29 -6.18 -0.97
N SER A 18 -4.60 -4.88 -1.04
CA SER A 18 -5.10 -4.10 0.10
C SER A 18 -6.39 -4.66 0.70
N THR A 19 -7.34 -5.09 -0.15
CA THR A 19 -8.60 -5.70 0.28
C THR A 19 -8.41 -7.03 1.02
N PRO A 20 -7.72 -8.05 0.47
CA PRO A 20 -7.47 -9.28 1.21
C PRO A 20 -6.60 -9.05 2.46
N LEU A 21 -5.59 -8.17 2.40
CA LEU A 21 -4.78 -7.80 3.57
C LEU A 21 -5.64 -7.18 4.67
N GLY A 22 -6.50 -6.21 4.34
CA GLY A 22 -7.40 -5.58 5.30
C GLY A 22 -8.30 -6.60 6.00
N ARG A 23 -8.89 -7.54 5.25
CA ARG A 23 -9.74 -8.61 5.84
C ARG A 23 -8.95 -9.52 6.77
N ILE A 24 -7.74 -9.92 6.39
CA ILE A 24 -6.85 -10.74 7.22
C ILE A 24 -6.50 -9.98 8.50
N THR A 25 -6.08 -8.72 8.38
CA THR A 25 -5.71 -7.89 9.53
C THR A 25 -6.86 -7.72 10.51
N VAL A 26 -8.07 -7.40 10.05
CA VAL A 26 -9.24 -7.29 10.94
C VAL A 26 -9.54 -8.62 11.64
N ARG A 27 -9.51 -9.73 10.89
CA ARG A 27 -9.76 -11.07 11.45
C ARG A 27 -8.71 -11.47 12.50
N THR A 28 -7.45 -11.08 12.31
CA THR A 28 -6.35 -11.38 13.23
C THR A 28 -6.39 -10.50 14.47
N ILE A 29 -6.57 -9.18 14.32
CA ILE A 29 -6.52 -8.23 15.44
C ILE A 29 -7.78 -8.34 16.29
N TYR A 30 -8.94 -8.43 15.67
CA TYR A 30 -10.24 -8.47 16.35
C TYR A 30 -10.82 -9.88 16.40
N TYR A 31 -9.94 -10.87 16.53
CA TYR A 31 -10.36 -12.26 16.67
C TYR A 31 -11.30 -12.41 17.88
N ASN A 32 -12.47 -13.02 17.68
CA ASN A 32 -13.56 -13.17 18.66
C ASN A 32 -14.22 -11.87 19.16
N ALA A 33 -13.94 -10.71 18.57
CA ALA A 33 -14.68 -9.49 18.90
C ALA A 33 -15.98 -9.38 18.08
N ASN A 34 -17.08 -8.99 18.73
CA ASN A 34 -18.32 -8.69 18.03
C ASN A 34 -18.28 -7.28 17.44
N LEU A 35 -17.88 -7.16 16.18
CA LEU A 35 -17.73 -5.88 15.48
C LEU A 35 -19.01 -5.41 14.76
N ALA A 36 -20.16 -6.09 14.95
CA ALA A 36 -21.40 -5.94 14.17
C ALA A 36 -21.50 -4.66 13.29
N ASN A 37 -21.67 -3.49 13.91
CA ASN A 37 -21.88 -2.22 13.20
C ASN A 37 -20.59 -1.48 12.82
N GLU A 38 -19.46 -1.83 13.41
CA GLU A 38 -18.17 -1.15 13.24
C GLU A 38 -17.24 -1.86 12.25
N TYR A 39 -17.52 -3.13 11.93
CA TYR A 39 -16.70 -3.99 11.07
C TYR A 39 -16.36 -3.32 9.74
N THR A 40 -17.36 -2.75 9.07
CA THR A 40 -17.19 -2.10 7.76
C THR A 40 -16.28 -0.88 7.86
N SER A 41 -16.44 -0.06 8.90
CA SER A 41 -15.62 1.14 9.11
C SER A 41 -14.16 0.77 9.39
N ILE A 42 -13.93 -0.19 10.29
CA ILE A 42 -12.60 -0.68 10.65
C ILE A 42 -11.91 -1.33 9.45
N LEU A 43 -12.63 -2.20 8.71
CA LEU A 43 -12.12 -2.82 7.49
C LEU A 43 -11.71 -1.77 6.45
N ASN A 44 -12.56 -0.76 6.21
CA ASN A 44 -12.20 0.32 5.31
C ASN A 44 -10.97 1.08 5.79
N GLY A 45 -10.85 1.36 7.10
CA GLY A 45 -9.66 1.99 7.67
C GLY A 45 -8.37 1.24 7.33
N PHE A 46 -8.35 -0.09 7.49
CA PHE A 46 -7.19 -0.90 7.12
C PHE A 46 -6.94 -0.93 5.61
N ILE A 47 -7.97 -1.11 4.79
CA ILE A 47 -7.82 -1.12 3.32
C ILE A 47 -7.21 0.19 2.83
N HIS A 48 -7.76 1.34 3.26
CA HIS A 48 -7.26 2.66 2.87
C HIS A 48 -5.84 2.90 3.39
N SER A 49 -5.50 2.38 4.58
CA SER A 49 -4.13 2.45 5.11
C SER A 49 -3.14 1.67 4.23
N PHE A 50 -3.49 0.46 3.79
CA PHE A 50 -2.65 -0.31 2.86
C PHE A 50 -2.55 0.38 1.49
N MET A 51 -3.65 0.94 0.98
CA MET A 51 -3.63 1.73 -0.25
C MET A 51 -2.71 2.96 -0.13
N LEU A 52 -2.74 3.66 1.01
CA LEU A 52 -1.87 4.80 1.30
C LEU A 52 -0.40 4.38 1.32
N ILE A 53 -0.06 3.25 1.94
CA ILE A 53 1.29 2.68 1.92
C ILE A 53 1.73 2.42 0.46
N GLY A 54 0.87 1.81 -0.35
CA GLY A 54 1.13 1.60 -1.77
C GLY A 54 1.38 2.91 -2.52
N ALA A 55 0.55 3.94 -2.30
CA ALA A 55 0.69 5.25 -2.90
C ALA A 55 2.02 5.94 -2.51
N LEU A 56 2.43 5.86 -1.24
CA LEU A 56 3.71 6.41 -0.77
C LEU A 56 4.91 5.71 -1.42
N ILE A 57 4.85 4.38 -1.57
CA ILE A 57 5.89 3.62 -2.27
C ILE A 57 5.95 4.01 -3.75
N PHE A 58 4.80 4.23 -4.38
CA PHE A 58 4.73 4.71 -5.76
C PHE A 58 5.37 6.09 -5.91
N ILE A 59 5.04 7.05 -5.02
CA ILE A 59 5.63 8.38 -4.98
C ILE A 59 7.16 8.29 -4.81
N LYS A 60 7.64 7.42 -3.92
CA LYS A 60 9.09 7.17 -3.78
C LYS A 60 9.74 6.68 -5.08
N GLY A 61 9.05 5.83 -5.83
CA GLY A 61 9.45 5.41 -7.17
C GLY A 61 9.55 6.58 -8.17
N LEU A 62 8.58 7.50 -8.16
CA LEU A 62 8.60 8.72 -8.98
C LEU A 62 9.76 9.64 -8.61
N VAL A 63 9.93 9.95 -7.32
CA VAL A 63 11.02 10.82 -6.84
C VAL A 63 12.38 10.26 -7.25
N ASN A 64 12.59 8.95 -7.08
CA ASN A 64 13.82 8.29 -7.51
C ASN A 64 13.99 8.28 -9.05
N THR A 65 12.91 8.38 -9.82
CA THR A 65 12.97 8.50 -11.28
C THR A 65 13.42 9.90 -11.70
N VAL A 66 12.80 10.93 -11.13
CA VAL A 66 13.14 12.33 -11.41
C VAL A 66 14.59 12.66 -10.99
N ILE A 67 15.05 12.17 -9.84
CA ILE A 67 16.43 12.43 -9.37
C ILE A 67 17.46 11.76 -10.28
N ASN A 68 17.24 10.50 -10.68
CA ASN A 68 18.18 9.80 -11.55
C ASN A 68 18.22 10.38 -12.97
N ASP A 69 17.10 10.89 -13.49
CA ASP A 69 17.07 11.58 -14.78
C ASP A 69 17.91 12.86 -14.75
N LYS A 70 17.81 13.66 -13.67
CA LYS A 70 18.66 14.85 -13.49
C LYS A 70 20.15 14.52 -13.43
N ARG A 71 20.53 13.42 -12.77
CA ARG A 71 21.94 13.01 -12.65
C ARG A 71 22.52 12.47 -13.96
N SER A 72 21.70 11.98 -14.88
CA SER A 72 22.16 11.49 -16.19
C SER A 72 22.42 12.60 -17.22
N LYS A 73 21.98 13.83 -16.94
CA LYS A 73 22.12 15.01 -17.82
C LYS A 73 23.27 15.94 -17.40
N LEU A 74 23.96 15.62 -16.31
CA LEU A 74 25.20 16.25 -15.82
C LEU A 74 26.38 15.36 -16.18
#